data_AF-A0A377CUR4-F1
#
_entry.id   AF-A0A377CUR4-F1
#
_cell.length_a   1.000
_cell.length_b   1.000
_cell.length_c   1.000
_cell.angle_alpha   90.00
_cell.angle_beta   90.00
_cell.angle_gamma   90.00
#
_symmetry.space_group_name_H-M   'P 1'
#
loop_
_entity.id
_entity.type
_entity.pdbx_description
1 polymer ?
#
loop_
_entity_poly.entity_id
_entity_poly.type
_entity_poly.pdbx_seq_one_letter_code
_entity_poly.pdbx_strand_id
1 'polypeptide(L)' 'MNRQAWVWQRVSGVGKGTVLLEDFEKCDLVICIGHNPGTNHPRMLTSLRALVKRGAKMIAINPLQERGPGAIYRTAKPV' A
#
# COMPACT_ATOMS: atom_id res chain seq x y z
N MET A 1 1.79 1.24 -21.94
CA MET A 1 2.03 2.03 -20.72
C MET A 1 0.72 2.17 -19.96
N ASN A 2 0.63 1.81 -18.67
CA ASN A 2 -0.62 2.03 -17.93
C ASN A 2 -0.81 3.54 -17.62
N ARG A 3 -2.05 3.99 -17.39
CA ARG A 3 -2.34 5.43 -17.17
C ARG A 3 -1.61 6.01 -15.94
N GLN A 4 -1.35 5.21 -14.91
CA GLN A 4 -0.65 5.65 -13.70
C GLN A 4 0.83 5.97 -13.96
N ALA A 5 1.53 5.10 -14.70
CA ALA A 5 2.91 5.31 -15.13
C ALA A 5 3.07 6.60 -15.93
N TRP A 6 2.08 6.96 -16.76
CA TRP A 6 2.12 8.19 -17.55
C TRP A 6 1.96 9.45 -16.69
N VAL A 7 1.02 9.43 -15.72
CA VAL A 7 0.86 10.54 -14.77
C VAL A 7 2.14 10.72 -13.95
N TRP A 8 2.75 9.63 -13.49
CA TRP A 8 3.99 9.70 -12.73
C TRP A 8 5.15 10.25 -13.57
N GLN A 9 5.30 9.80 -14.81
CA GLN A 9 6.31 10.33 -15.75
C GLN A 9 6.18 11.85 -15.93
N ARG A 10 4.95 12.37 -15.96
CA ARG A 10 4.70 13.81 -16.15
C ARG A 10 5.10 14.65 -14.93
N VAL A 11 5.00 14.11 -13.72
CA VAL A 11 5.23 14.85 -12.47
C VAL A 11 6.65 14.67 -11.94
N SER A 12 7.19 13.44 -12.00
CA SER A 12 8.49 13.08 -11.42
C SER A 12 9.58 12.74 -12.43
N GLY A 13 9.25 12.66 -13.73
CA GLY A 13 10.16 12.18 -14.76
C GLY A 13 10.38 10.66 -14.77
N VAL A 14 9.68 9.91 -13.91
CA VAL A 14 9.81 8.45 -13.78
C VAL A 14 8.49 7.75 -14.12
N GLY A 15 8.52 6.81 -15.06
CA GLY A 15 7.33 6.07 -15.54
C GLY A 15 6.96 4.83 -14.72
N LYS A 16 7.41 4.73 -13.48
CA LYS A 16 7.25 3.54 -12.63
C LYS A 16 7.25 3.91 -11.15
N GLY A 17 6.87 2.96 -10.29
CA GLY A 17 6.99 3.12 -8.85
C GLY A 17 8.44 3.40 -8.44
N THR A 18 8.61 4.29 -7.47
CA THR A 18 9.92 4.74 -6.95
C THR A 18 10.25 4.15 -5.57
N VAL A 19 9.35 3.33 -5.03
CA VAL A 19 9.45 2.74 -3.69
C VAL A 19 10.13 1.38 -3.78
N LEU A 20 11.06 1.14 -2.87
CA LEU A 20 11.72 -0.16 -2.67
C LEU A 20 11.07 -0.93 -1.53
N LEU A 21 11.42 -2.21 -1.37
CA LEU A 21 10.82 -3.05 -0.33
C LEU A 21 11.29 -2.65 1.07
N GLU A 22 12.54 -2.20 1.17
CA GLU A 22 13.19 -1.73 2.39
C GLU A 22 12.54 -0.44 2.94
N ASP A 23 11.85 0.33 2.09
CA ASP A 23 11.13 1.53 2.54
C ASP A 23 9.97 1.17 3.49
N PHE A 24 9.37 -0.01 3.33
CA PHE A 24 8.34 -0.52 4.26
C PHE A 24 8.91 -0.80 5.65
N GLU A 25 10.21 -1.07 5.78
CA GLU A 25 10.87 -1.29 7.07
C GLU A 25 11.05 0.01 7.86
N LYS A 26 11.02 1.17 7.18
CA LYS A 26 11.24 2.49 7.78
C LYS A 26 9.98 3.35 7.84
N CYS A 27 8.92 2.94 7.15
CA CYS A 27 7.70 3.72 6.97
C CYS A 27 6.77 3.67 8.19
N ASP A 28 6.32 4.82 8.70
CA ASP A 28 5.36 4.89 9.81
C ASP A 28 3.89 4.88 9.36
N LEU A 29 3.62 5.20 8.10
CA LEU A 29 2.28 5.29 7.53
C LEU A 29 2.25 4.90 6.05
N VAL A 30 1.44 3.90 5.72
CA VAL A 30 1.10 3.54 4.33
C VAL A 30 -0.33 3.98 4.01
N ILE A 31 -0.50 4.65 2.88
CA ILE A 31 -1.81 4.98 2.31
C ILE A 31 -1.96 4.24 0.99
N CYS A 32 -2.97 3.36 0.93
CA CYS A 32 -3.28 2.52 -0.21
C CYS A 32 -4.58 3.00 -0.85
N ILE A 33 -4.52 3.65 -2.01
CA ILE A 33 -5.69 4.24 -2.68
C ILE A 33 -5.98 3.49 -3.97
N GLY A 34 -7.17 2.91 -4.10
CA GLY A 34 -7.60 2.19 -5.31
C GLY A 34 -6.74 0.97 -5.66
N HIS A 35 -5.91 0.50 -4.72
CA HIS A 35 -5.08 -0.69 -4.84
C HIS A 35 -5.64 -1.78 -3.93
N ASN A 36 -5.78 -3.01 -4.46
CA ASN A 36 -6.13 -4.20 -3.69
C ASN A 36 -4.91 -5.16 -3.63
N PRO A 37 -3.97 -4.97 -2.69
CA PRO A 37 -2.79 -5.81 -2.56
C PRO A 37 -3.13 -7.25 -2.15
N GLY A 38 -4.29 -7.48 -1.51
CA GLY A 38 -4.81 -8.78 -1.14
C GLY A 38 -5.00 -9.72 -2.33
N THR A 39 -5.50 -9.18 -3.45
CA THR A 39 -5.80 -9.95 -4.67
C THR A 39 -4.68 -9.85 -5.70
N ASN A 40 -4.09 -8.67 -5.88
CA ASN A 40 -3.22 -8.40 -7.03
C ASN A 40 -1.72 -8.49 -6.69
N HIS A 41 -1.35 -8.38 -5.41
CA HIS A 41 0.06 -8.33 -4.97
C HIS A 41 0.30 -9.15 -3.69
N PRO A 42 0.06 -10.47 -3.69
CA PRO A 42 0.15 -11.29 -2.48
C PRO A 42 1.54 -11.27 -1.82
N ARG A 43 2.62 -11.07 -2.61
CA ARG A 43 3.99 -10.92 -2.09
C ARG A 43 4.19 -9.68 -1.22
N MET A 44 3.44 -8.61 -1.48
CA MET A 44 3.49 -7.35 -0.71
C MET A 44 2.80 -7.46 0.65
N LEU A 45 1.89 -8.44 0.83
CA LEU A 45 1.17 -8.63 2.08
C LEU A 45 2.09 -8.97 3.25
N THR A 46 3.18 -9.72 3.02
CA THR A 46 4.14 -10.06 4.07
C THR A 46 4.79 -8.81 4.65
N SER A 47 5.24 -7.89 3.80
CA SER A 47 5.85 -6.62 4.21
C SER A 47 4.84 -5.70 4.89
N LEU A 48 3.62 -5.60 4.36
CA LEU A 48 2.55 -4.81 4.98
C LEU A 48 2.16 -5.33 6.37
N ARG A 49 2.11 -6.66 6.54
CA ARG A 49 1.89 -7.28 7.86
C ARG A 49 3.03 -7.00 8.83
N ALA A 50 4.28 -7.11 8.37
CA ALA A 50 5.45 -6.81 9.20
C ALA A 50 5.46 -5.33 9.64
N LEU A 51 5.11 -4.41 8.74
CA LEU A 51 4.96 -2.98 9.00
C LEU A 51 3.89 -2.72 10.08
N VAL A 52 2.70 -3.30 9.91
CA VAL A 52 1.62 -3.17 10.90
C VAL A 52 2.02 -3.76 12.25
N LYS A 53 2.69 -4.91 12.27
CA LYS A 53 3.18 -5.55 13.51
C LYS A 53 4.21 -4.69 14.23
N ARG A 54 5.02 -3.90 13.51
CA ARG A 54 5.94 -2.90 14.08
C ARG A 54 5.20 -1.74 14.75
N GLY A 55 3.91 -1.55 14.46
CA GLY A 55 3.09 -0.45 14.98
C GLY A 55 2.88 0.69 13.99
N ALA A 56 3.36 0.56 12.75
CA ALA A 56 3.09 1.52 11.70
C ALA A 56 1.63 1.42 11.22
N LYS A 57 1.09 2.54 10.74
CA LYS A 57 -0.31 2.65 10.36
C LYS A 57 -0.49 2.31 8.89
N MET A 58 -1.60 1.66 8.55
CA MET A 58 -2.02 1.44 7.17
C MET A 58 -3.44 1.95 6.98
N ILE A 59 -3.66 2.74 5.94
CA ILE A 59 -4.96 3.27 5.54
C ILE A 59 -5.26 2.77 4.14
N ALA A 60 -6.38 2.07 3.97
CA ALA A 60 -6.88 1.65 2.67
C ALA A 60 -8.11 2.48 2.29
N ILE A 61 -8.05 3.12 1.12
CA ILE A 61 -9.13 3.92 0.53
C ILE A 61 -9.54 3.22 -0.76
N ASN A 62 -10.63 2.46 -0.70
CA ASN A 62 -11.17 1.73 -1.84
C ASN A 62 -12.71 1.84 -1.82
N PRO A 63 -13.36 2.17 -2.95
CA PRO A 63 -14.83 2.15 -3.05
C PRO A 63 -15.44 0.77 -2.80
N LEU A 64 -14.68 -0.30 -3.04
CA LEU A 64 -15.11 -1.67 -2.76
C LEU A 64 -14.55 -2.13 -1.41
N GLN A 65 -15.36 -2.86 -0.63
CA GLN A 65 -14.88 -3.53 0.57
C GLN A 65 -13.86 -4.62 0.18
N GLU A 66 -12.63 -4.50 0.67
CA GLU A 66 -11.59 -5.50 0.41
C GLU A 66 -11.75 -6.73 1.32
N ARG A 67 -11.59 -7.94 0.76
CA ARG A 67 -11.45 -9.17 1.56
C ARG A 67 -10.02 -9.24 2.12
N GLY A 68 -9.86 -8.73 3.33
CA GLY A 68 -8.65 -8.71 4.15
C GLY A 68 -9.00 -8.14 5.53
N PRO A 69 -8.08 -8.12 6.51
CA PRO A 69 -8.39 -7.62 7.85
C PRO A 69 -8.80 -6.13 7.79
N GLY A 70 -10.12 -5.89 7.79
CA GLY A 70 -10.76 -4.60 8.03
C GLY A 70 -10.47 -3.50 7.00
N ALA A 71 -11.08 -3.56 5.82
CA ALA A 71 -11.24 -2.37 5.00
C ALA A 71 -12.26 -1.42 5.65
N ILE A 72 -12.00 -0.11 5.52
CA ILE A 72 -12.70 1.05 6.11
C ILE A 72 -12.11 1.49 7.47
N TYR A 73 -11.24 2.51 7.41
CA TYR A 73 -10.77 3.36 8.51
C TYR A 73 -10.41 2.67 9.83
N ARG A 74 -9.51 1.70 9.82
CA ARG A 74 -8.85 1.27 11.05
C ARG A 74 -7.36 1.21 10.86
N THR A 75 -6.66 2.06 11.62
CA THR A 75 -5.32 1.73 12.09
C THR A 75 -5.34 0.26 12.47
N ALA A 76 -4.64 -0.58 11.71
CA ALA A 76 -4.56 -1.99 12.04
C ALA A 76 -4.05 -2.08 13.48
N LYS A 77 -4.90 -2.56 14.39
CA LYS A 77 -4.46 -2.78 15.77
C LYS A 77 -3.40 -3.88 15.72
N PRO A 78 -2.28 -3.74 16.43
CA PRO A 78 -1.37 -4.85 16.60
C PRO A 78 -2.17 -5.98 17.26
N VAL A 79 -2.24 -7.12 16.57
CA VAL A 79 -2.68 -8.40 17.13
C VAL A 79 -1.53 -9.04 17.89
#